data_AF-A0A2G9UKZ3-F1
#
_entry.id   AF-A0A2G9UKZ3-F1
#
_cell.length_a   1.000
_cell.length_b   1.000
_cell.length_c   1.000
_cell.angle_alpha   90.00
_cell.angle_beta   90.00
_cell.angle_gamma   90.00
#
_symmetry.space_group_name_H-M   'P 1'
#
loop_
_entity.id
_entity.type
_entity.pdbx_description
1 polymer ?
#
loop_
_entity_poly.entity_id
_entity_poly.type
_entity_poly.pdbx_seq_one_letter_code
_entity_poly.pdbx_strand_id
1 'polypeptide(L)'
;MTPAFEGDVNLFGAESIAVHVAGCASGCAKNVVDTYKAELFAQLTHLDEILLAKTFLVGERLSLADISVALDLLPAFQHVFDAPIRKKYGNVTRWFQTVVHQPVVKDVLKEVHLCDKVSQFNQAKFNEISSKHQQHHVKHAPKKEEKKKDHPKPAPKAKEAEVDDGADDGVVVEKSKDPFADMPKGTFVMDSFKRVYSNEDTATKAIPYFWDNFDAEANSIWYCEYKFPTELTLTFMSCNLISGMYQRLEKLKKNAFASMILFGTDNNSTISGIWIWRGQELAFPLSPDWQVDYESYTWTKLDPKDEKTKKMVNEYLMWEGDFDGKKFNQGKIFK
;
A
#
# COMPACT_ATOMS: atom_id res chain seq x y z
N MET A 1 -6.08 -25.12 -29.63
CA MET A 1 -5.03 -24.35 -30.33
C MET A 1 -4.53 -23.31 -29.35
N THR A 2 -3.42 -23.60 -28.68
CA THR A 2 -2.82 -22.74 -27.65
C THR A 2 -2.05 -21.60 -28.30
N PRO A 3 -2.25 -20.34 -27.90
CA PRO A 3 -1.22 -19.32 -28.00
C PRO A 3 -0.22 -19.52 -26.86
N ALA A 4 1.07 -19.49 -27.17
CA ALA A 4 2.13 -19.49 -26.17
C ALA A 4 2.44 -18.06 -25.75
N PHE A 5 2.37 -17.77 -24.45
CA PHE A 5 3.42 -17.14 -23.62
C PHE A 5 2.82 -16.71 -22.27
N GLU A 6 3.18 -17.44 -21.21
CA GLU A 6 3.27 -16.86 -19.87
C GLU A 6 4.54 -15.99 -19.81
N GLY A 7 4.47 -14.84 -19.14
CA GLY A 7 5.60 -13.93 -18.97
C GLY A 7 5.19 -12.67 -18.22
N ASP A 8 6.01 -12.26 -17.25
CA ASP A 8 5.69 -11.18 -16.32
C ASP A 8 5.35 -9.85 -17.00
N VAL A 9 4.26 -9.23 -16.54
CA VAL A 9 3.82 -7.89 -16.99
C VAL A 9 4.67 -6.77 -16.37
N ASN A 10 5.59 -7.11 -15.45
CA ASN A 10 6.44 -6.18 -14.70
C ASN A 10 7.69 -5.73 -15.47
N LEU A 11 7.57 -5.48 -16.78
CA LEU A 11 8.71 -5.23 -17.67
C LEU A 11 9.56 -4.01 -17.27
N PHE A 12 8.98 -3.05 -16.52
CA PHE A 12 9.69 -1.90 -15.94
C PHE A 12 9.21 -1.54 -14.52
N GLY A 13 8.90 -2.54 -13.68
CA GLY A 13 8.49 -2.26 -12.30
C GLY A 13 9.50 -1.39 -11.53
N ALA A 14 9.03 -0.31 -10.90
CA ALA A 14 9.86 0.66 -10.16
C ALA A 14 10.75 0.02 -9.07
N GLU A 15 10.43 -1.19 -8.64
CA GLU A 15 11.19 -2.02 -7.72
C GLU A 15 12.60 -2.37 -8.23
N SER A 16 12.75 -2.72 -9.52
CA SER A 16 14.07 -3.02 -10.13
C SER A 16 15.02 -1.82 -10.05
N ILE A 17 14.45 -0.63 -10.14
CA ILE A 17 15.18 0.64 -10.05
C ILE A 17 15.42 1.03 -8.60
N ALA A 18 14.44 0.82 -7.71
CA ALA A 18 14.61 1.02 -6.26
C ALA A 18 15.76 0.16 -5.71
N VAL A 19 15.88 -1.11 -6.15
CA VAL A 19 17.01 -2.01 -5.83
C VAL A 19 18.36 -1.46 -6.30
N HIS A 20 18.38 -0.71 -7.40
CA HIS A 20 19.60 -0.09 -7.91
C HIS A 20 19.95 1.23 -7.18
N VAL A 21 18.96 2.05 -6.85
CA VAL A 21 19.13 3.31 -6.09
C VAL A 21 19.49 3.05 -4.63
N ALA A 22 18.94 2.01 -4.01
CA ALA A 22 19.16 1.64 -2.60
C ALA A 22 20.51 0.92 -2.35
N GLY A 23 21.54 1.25 -3.13
CA GLY A 23 22.81 0.52 -3.22
C GLY A 23 23.44 0.17 -1.86
N CYS A 24 23.23 -1.08 -1.43
CA CYS A 24 23.76 -1.69 -0.21
C CYS A 24 23.40 -0.99 1.12
N ALA A 25 22.11 -0.76 1.36
CA ALA A 25 21.57 -0.53 2.71
C ALA A 25 21.19 -1.86 3.40
N SER A 26 22.20 -2.66 3.79
CA SER A 26 22.05 -3.85 4.66
C SER A 26 20.95 -4.87 4.31
N GLY A 27 21.29 -5.87 3.48
CA GLY A 27 20.74 -7.22 3.67
C GLY A 27 20.17 -7.93 2.45
N CYS A 28 19.82 -7.23 1.36
CA CYS A 28 19.51 -7.93 0.11
C CYS A 28 20.75 -8.72 -0.33
N ALA A 29 20.64 -10.05 -0.37
CA ALA A 29 21.77 -10.93 -0.59
C ALA A 29 22.40 -10.58 -1.95
N LYS A 30 23.73 -10.40 -2.01
CA LYS A 30 24.39 -9.76 -3.18
C LYS A 30 24.00 -10.43 -4.50
N ASN A 31 23.92 -11.75 -4.50
CA ASN A 31 23.43 -12.57 -5.62
C ASN A 31 22.04 -12.14 -6.13
N VAL A 32 21.09 -11.78 -5.25
CA VAL A 32 19.74 -11.35 -5.65
C VAL A 32 19.79 -9.97 -6.33
N VAL A 33 20.50 -9.01 -5.72
CA VAL A 33 20.71 -7.67 -6.32
C VAL A 33 21.44 -7.78 -7.66
N ASP A 34 22.45 -8.66 -7.74
CA ASP A 34 23.25 -8.84 -8.94
C ASP A 34 22.49 -9.60 -10.03
N THR A 35 21.57 -10.52 -9.68
CA THR A 35 20.61 -11.14 -10.61
C THR A 35 19.67 -10.10 -11.20
N TYR A 36 18.97 -9.29 -10.38
CA TYR A 36 18.04 -8.27 -10.91
C TYR A 36 18.76 -7.19 -11.72
N LYS A 37 20.01 -6.85 -11.37
CA LYS A 37 20.86 -5.99 -12.21
C LYS A 37 21.19 -6.64 -13.54
N ALA A 38 21.56 -7.93 -13.57
CA ALA A 38 21.87 -8.64 -14.80
C ALA A 38 20.63 -8.72 -15.71
N GLU A 39 19.46 -8.97 -15.14
CA GLU A 39 18.18 -8.99 -15.84
C GLU A 39 17.80 -7.62 -16.40
N LEU A 40 17.85 -6.56 -15.59
CA LEU A 40 17.64 -5.18 -16.03
C LEU A 40 18.60 -4.81 -17.17
N PHE A 41 19.89 -5.15 -17.07
CA PHE A 41 20.86 -4.88 -18.13
C PHE A 41 20.63 -5.74 -19.39
N ALA A 42 20.07 -6.94 -19.29
CA ALA A 42 19.66 -7.75 -20.43
C ALA A 42 18.43 -7.12 -21.14
N GLN A 43 17.40 -6.75 -20.38
CA GLN A 43 16.21 -6.05 -20.89
C GLN A 43 16.58 -4.72 -21.57
N LEU A 44 17.46 -3.92 -20.97
CA LEU A 44 17.98 -2.67 -21.56
C LEU A 44 18.78 -2.92 -22.85
N THR A 45 19.49 -4.04 -22.95
CA THR A 45 20.20 -4.40 -24.19
C THR A 45 19.21 -4.66 -25.32
N HIS A 46 18.16 -5.44 -25.05
CA HIS A 46 17.11 -5.70 -26.04
C HIS A 46 16.31 -4.45 -26.41
N LEU A 47 16.03 -3.57 -25.43
CA LEU A 47 15.38 -2.29 -25.69
C LEU A 47 16.24 -1.36 -26.57
N ASP A 48 17.56 -1.33 -26.37
CA ASP A 48 18.48 -0.55 -27.19
C ASP A 48 18.55 -1.07 -28.64
N GLU A 49 18.54 -2.39 -28.82
CA GLU A 49 18.45 -3.03 -30.14
C GLU A 49 17.14 -2.68 -30.87
N ILE A 50 16.00 -2.72 -30.17
CA ILE A 50 14.69 -2.32 -30.73
C ILE A 50 14.68 -0.84 -31.13
N LEU A 51 15.25 0.02 -30.28
CA LEU A 51 15.31 1.47 -30.51
C LEU A 51 16.41 1.90 -31.50
N LEU A 52 17.26 0.98 -31.98
CA LEU A 52 18.21 1.25 -33.06
C LEU A 52 17.49 1.66 -34.34
N ALA A 53 16.39 0.98 -34.67
CA ALA A 53 15.63 1.16 -35.91
C ALA A 53 14.32 1.95 -35.75
N LYS A 54 14.00 2.40 -34.53
CA LYS A 54 12.71 3.06 -34.20
C LYS A 54 12.91 4.39 -33.48
N THR A 55 12.08 5.38 -33.82
CA THR A 55 12.05 6.67 -33.09
C THR A 55 11.30 6.54 -31.75
N PHE A 56 10.19 5.80 -31.75
CA PHE A 56 9.29 5.57 -30.62
C PHE A 56 8.94 4.07 -30.53
N LEU A 57 8.40 3.60 -29.41
CA LEU A 57 8.16 2.17 -29.17
C LEU A 57 7.10 1.60 -30.14
N VAL A 58 6.02 2.35 -30.36
CA VAL A 58 4.85 1.95 -31.16
C VAL A 58 4.61 2.94 -32.31
N GLY A 59 5.10 2.58 -33.50
CA GLY A 59 5.05 3.45 -34.68
C GLY A 59 6.07 4.60 -34.62
N GLU A 60 5.89 5.60 -35.48
CA GLU A 60 6.81 6.76 -35.61
C GLU A 60 6.28 8.03 -34.93
N ARG A 61 5.49 7.90 -33.86
CA ARG A 61 4.97 9.02 -33.06
C ARG A 61 4.94 8.65 -31.57
N LEU A 62 5.06 9.66 -30.71
CA LEU A 62 4.91 9.51 -29.27
C LEU A 62 3.57 8.84 -28.92
N SER A 63 3.64 7.76 -28.16
CA SER A 63 2.48 6.98 -27.71
C SER A 63 2.43 6.88 -26.17
N LEU A 64 1.33 6.32 -25.64
CA LEU A 64 1.23 6.03 -24.20
C LEU A 64 2.29 5.01 -23.74
N ALA A 65 2.70 4.09 -24.61
CA ALA A 65 3.77 3.13 -24.31
C ALA A 65 5.11 3.85 -24.06
N ASP A 66 5.42 4.88 -24.85
CA ASP A 66 6.62 5.68 -24.66
C ASP A 66 6.61 6.42 -23.32
N ILE A 67 5.46 7.00 -22.96
CA ILE A 67 5.29 7.73 -21.70
C ILE A 67 5.40 6.78 -20.50
N SER A 68 4.74 5.62 -20.51
CA SER A 68 4.81 4.64 -19.41
C SER A 68 6.24 4.19 -19.19
N VAL A 69 6.90 3.61 -20.21
CA VAL A 69 8.25 3.07 -20.08
C VAL A 69 9.28 4.15 -19.73
N ALA A 70 9.09 5.39 -20.19
CA ALA A 70 9.97 6.50 -19.81
C ALA A 70 9.75 6.97 -18.35
N LEU A 71 8.50 6.99 -17.86
CA LEU A 71 8.22 7.28 -16.45
C LEU A 71 8.75 6.16 -15.53
N ASP A 72 8.61 4.92 -15.96
CA ASP A 72 9.14 3.77 -15.25
C ASP A 72 10.68 3.84 -15.16
N LEU A 73 11.36 4.09 -16.29
CA LEU A 73 12.84 4.24 -16.33
C LEU A 73 13.36 5.55 -15.72
N LEU A 74 12.50 6.52 -15.38
CA LEU A 74 12.89 7.86 -14.89
C LEU A 74 13.87 7.81 -13.70
N PRO A 75 13.64 7.04 -12.61
CA PRO A 75 14.54 7.08 -11.47
C PRO A 75 15.89 6.40 -11.78
N ALA A 76 15.94 5.51 -12.78
CA ALA A 76 17.21 4.94 -13.25
C ALA A 76 18.03 6.02 -13.97
N PHE A 77 17.42 6.82 -14.85
CA PHE A 77 18.10 7.94 -15.48
C PHE A 77 18.52 9.04 -14.50
N GLN A 78 17.78 9.25 -13.41
CA GLN A 78 18.11 10.27 -12.39
C GLN A 78 19.19 9.83 -11.39
N HIS A 79 19.30 8.54 -11.09
CA HIS A 79 20.12 8.05 -9.96
C HIS A 79 21.11 6.93 -10.30
N VAL A 80 20.97 6.27 -11.44
CA VAL A 80 21.63 4.99 -11.74
C VAL A 80 22.47 5.05 -13.01
N PHE A 81 21.89 5.49 -14.13
CA PHE A 81 22.58 5.51 -15.42
C PHE A 81 23.53 6.70 -15.50
N ASP A 82 24.74 6.50 -14.99
CA ASP A 82 25.86 7.41 -15.16
C ASP A 82 26.25 7.56 -16.64
N ALA A 83 27.16 8.50 -16.95
CA ALA A 83 27.56 8.78 -18.32
C ALA A 83 28.13 7.53 -19.07
N PRO A 84 28.95 6.65 -18.46
CA PRO A 84 29.33 5.36 -19.04
C PRO A 84 28.14 4.46 -19.41
N ILE A 85 27.17 4.26 -18.53
CA ILE A 85 26.01 3.39 -18.80
C ILE A 85 25.12 4.01 -19.89
N ARG A 86 24.86 5.33 -19.83
CA ARG A 86 24.13 6.06 -20.88
C ARG A 86 24.81 5.99 -22.25
N LYS A 87 26.14 5.95 -22.29
CA LYS A 87 26.91 5.75 -23.52
C LYS A 87 26.82 4.30 -24.05
N LYS A 88 26.69 3.31 -23.16
CA LYS A 88 26.48 1.90 -23.54
C LYS A 88 25.10 1.68 -24.16
N TYR A 89 24.06 2.28 -23.58
CA TYR A 89 22.67 2.21 -24.05
C TYR A 89 22.27 3.52 -24.74
N GLY A 90 22.93 3.79 -25.87
CA GLY A 90 22.81 5.06 -26.58
C GLY A 90 21.44 5.30 -27.22
N ASN A 91 20.78 4.25 -27.72
CA ASN A 91 19.46 4.35 -28.34
C ASN A 91 18.38 4.52 -27.27
N VAL A 92 18.46 3.80 -26.15
CA VAL A 92 17.58 4.02 -24.97
C VAL A 92 17.76 5.45 -24.45
N THR A 93 19.00 5.93 -24.29
CA THR A 93 19.26 7.29 -23.82
C THR A 93 18.70 8.36 -24.77
N ARG A 94 18.87 8.19 -26.09
CA ARG A 94 18.32 9.08 -27.12
C ARG A 94 16.79 9.14 -27.07
N TRP A 95 16.15 7.97 -27.04
CA TRP A 95 14.68 7.85 -26.95
C TRP A 95 14.15 8.46 -25.65
N PHE A 96 14.73 8.11 -24.49
CA PHE A 96 14.32 8.65 -23.19
C PHE A 96 14.41 10.18 -23.19
N GLN A 97 15.51 10.76 -23.67
CA GLN A 97 15.64 12.21 -23.82
C GLN A 97 14.58 12.78 -24.77
N THR A 98 14.27 12.10 -25.87
CA THR A 98 13.24 12.53 -26.83
C THR A 98 11.84 12.51 -26.22
N VAL A 99 11.55 11.62 -25.28
CA VAL A 99 10.27 11.58 -24.54
C VAL A 99 10.21 12.66 -23.46
N VAL A 100 11.20 12.77 -22.56
CA VAL A 100 11.12 13.72 -21.43
C VAL A 100 11.23 15.19 -21.84
N HIS A 101 11.79 15.49 -23.02
CA HIS A 101 11.84 16.85 -23.56
C HIS A 101 10.60 17.25 -24.36
N GLN A 102 9.59 16.37 -24.52
CA GLN A 102 8.32 16.76 -25.14
C GLN A 102 7.64 17.84 -24.27
N PRO A 103 7.06 18.91 -24.87
CA PRO A 103 6.51 20.03 -24.10
C PRO A 103 5.53 19.62 -23.00
N VAL A 104 4.63 18.67 -23.30
CA VAL A 104 3.62 18.15 -22.36
C VAL A 104 4.26 17.38 -21.20
N VAL A 105 5.31 16.59 -21.48
CA VAL A 105 6.01 15.81 -20.44
C VAL A 105 6.87 16.73 -19.57
N LYS A 106 7.53 17.72 -20.19
CA LYS A 106 8.36 18.72 -19.50
C LYS A 106 7.56 19.66 -18.60
N ASP A 107 6.32 19.97 -18.93
CA ASP A 107 5.43 20.77 -18.07
C ASP A 107 5.14 20.05 -16.74
N VAL A 108 4.91 18.73 -16.79
CA VAL A 108 4.62 17.90 -15.62
C VAL A 108 5.89 17.53 -14.83
N LEU A 109 6.91 16.97 -15.50
CA LEU A 109 8.13 16.47 -14.86
C LEU A 109 9.15 17.58 -14.52
N LYS A 110 9.01 18.75 -15.13
CA LYS A 110 9.97 19.87 -15.07
C LYS A 110 11.33 19.43 -15.63
N GLU A 111 12.41 20.05 -15.18
CA GLU A 111 13.76 19.76 -15.66
C GLU A 111 14.30 18.46 -15.03
N VAL A 112 14.43 17.41 -15.85
CA VAL A 112 14.94 16.10 -15.43
C VAL A 112 16.46 16.11 -15.41
N HIS A 113 17.06 16.20 -14.22
CA HIS A 113 18.50 16.01 -14.02
C HIS A 113 18.90 14.54 -14.24
N LEU A 114 19.92 14.30 -15.07
CA LEU A 114 20.44 12.96 -15.36
C LEU A 114 21.64 12.64 -14.48
N CYS A 115 21.74 11.38 -14.04
CA CYS A 115 22.77 10.89 -13.12
C CYS A 115 24.20 11.13 -13.61
N ASP A 116 24.99 11.92 -12.90
CA ASP A 116 26.42 12.11 -13.19
C ASP A 116 27.30 10.99 -12.62
N LYS A 117 26.91 10.42 -11.48
CA LYS A 117 27.54 9.26 -10.82
C LYS A 117 26.48 8.45 -10.10
N VAL A 118 26.54 7.12 -10.22
CA VAL A 118 25.64 6.17 -9.56
C VAL A 118 25.44 6.56 -8.09
N SER A 119 24.19 6.79 -7.70
CA SER A 119 23.82 7.23 -6.36
C SER A 119 24.17 6.14 -5.36
N GLN A 120 25.11 6.42 -4.47
CA GLN A 120 25.48 5.53 -3.38
C GLN A 120 24.58 5.79 -2.17
N PHE A 121 24.15 4.72 -1.48
CA PHE A 121 23.36 4.85 -0.27
C PHE A 121 24.14 5.65 0.78
N ASN A 122 23.58 6.79 1.19
CA ASN A 122 24.19 7.65 2.20
C ASN A 122 23.48 7.45 3.54
N GLN A 123 24.08 6.61 4.39
CA GLN A 123 23.55 6.26 5.71
C GLN A 123 23.31 7.50 6.61
N ALA A 124 24.12 8.56 6.48
CA ALA A 124 23.93 9.79 7.24
C ALA A 124 22.67 10.55 6.79
N LYS A 125 22.43 10.71 5.48
CA LYS A 125 21.19 11.31 4.96
C LYS A 125 19.96 10.46 5.30
N PHE A 126 20.08 9.14 5.22
CA PHE A 126 19.02 8.22 5.63
C PHE A 126 18.65 8.40 7.11
N ASN A 127 19.64 8.48 8.00
CA ASN A 127 19.44 8.72 9.43
C ASN A 127 18.85 10.12 9.71
N GLU A 128 19.26 11.14 8.97
CA GLU A 128 18.75 12.52 9.11
C GLU A 128 17.27 12.64 8.69
N ILE A 129 16.89 12.01 7.58
CA ILE A 129 15.50 11.97 7.11
C ILE A 129 14.63 11.17 8.08
N SER A 130 15.13 10.02 8.55
CA SER A 130 14.42 9.15 9.51
C SER A 130 14.17 9.84 10.86
N SER A 131 15.16 10.57 11.38
CA SER A 131 15.03 11.30 12.65
C SER A 131 14.14 12.54 12.54
N LYS A 132 14.11 13.22 11.38
CA LYS A 132 13.12 14.28 11.09
C LYS A 132 11.68 13.73 11.04
N HIS A 133 11.47 12.51 10.55
CA HIS A 133 10.14 11.88 10.52
C HIS A 133 9.64 11.47 11.92
N GLN A 134 10.53 11.12 12.85
CA GLN A 134 10.16 10.77 14.24
C GLN A 134 9.71 11.97 15.08
N GLN A 135 10.14 13.20 14.77
CA GLN A 135 9.83 14.37 15.61
C GLN A 135 8.36 14.84 15.55
N HIS A 136 7.57 14.38 14.57
CA HIS A 136 6.17 14.84 14.42
C HIS A 136 5.14 14.01 15.19
N HIS A 137 5.54 12.96 15.93
CA HIS A 137 4.63 12.05 16.64
C HIS A 137 4.75 12.03 18.17
N VAL A 138 5.64 12.84 18.78
CA VAL A 138 5.88 12.80 20.25
C VAL A 138 5.60 14.15 20.94
N LYS A 139 4.35 14.64 20.84
CA LYS A 139 3.79 15.64 21.77
C LYS A 139 2.28 15.46 22.00
N HIS A 140 1.90 14.36 22.65
CA HIS A 140 0.70 14.36 23.50
C HIS A 140 0.91 13.51 24.75
N ALA A 141 1.21 14.19 25.86
CA ALA A 141 1.11 13.69 27.22
C ALA A 141 0.22 14.68 28.02
N PRO A 142 -0.47 14.23 29.08
CA PRO A 142 -1.79 14.77 29.42
C PRO A 142 -1.78 15.94 30.42
N LYS A 143 -2.86 16.74 30.42
CA LYS A 143 -3.27 17.57 31.55
C LYS A 143 -4.78 17.50 31.78
N LYS A 144 -5.17 17.34 33.05
CA LYS A 144 -6.56 17.31 33.53
C LYS A 144 -7.12 18.72 33.76
N GLU A 145 -8.43 18.84 33.48
CA GLU A 145 -9.48 19.63 34.15
C GLU A 145 -9.18 21.02 34.74
N GLU A 146 -9.91 22.04 34.24
CA GLU A 146 -10.92 22.72 35.08
C GLU A 146 -12.06 23.37 34.24
N LYS A 147 -13.11 23.89 34.90
CA LYS A 147 -14.49 24.04 34.36
C LYS A 147 -14.93 25.48 34.01
N LYS A 148 -15.80 25.59 32.98
CA LYS A 148 -16.78 26.69 32.71
C LYS A 148 -16.14 28.09 32.46
N LYS A 149 -16.64 29.02 31.65
CA LYS A 149 -17.91 29.31 30.94
C LYS A 149 -17.53 30.22 29.71
N ASP A 150 -18.34 30.63 28.74
CA ASP A 150 -19.80 30.55 28.46
C ASP A 150 -20.05 30.64 26.93
N HIS A 151 -21.28 30.95 26.51
CA HIS A 151 -21.80 31.12 25.14
C HIS A 151 -21.57 32.54 24.53
N PRO A 152 -21.61 32.74 23.18
CA PRO A 152 -22.83 32.56 22.37
C PRO A 152 -22.72 31.87 20.99
N LYS A 153 -23.90 31.39 20.56
CA LYS A 153 -24.25 30.87 19.22
C LYS A 153 -24.14 31.97 18.13
N PRO A 154 -24.07 31.60 16.83
CA PRO A 154 -25.32 31.49 16.06
C PRO A 154 -25.76 30.06 15.77
N ALA A 155 -27.02 29.89 15.40
CA ALA A 155 -27.65 28.60 15.10
C ALA A 155 -28.46 28.70 13.77
N PRO A 156 -29.49 27.90 13.47
CA PRO A 156 -29.37 26.98 12.33
C PRO A 156 -30.44 27.17 11.24
N LYS A 157 -30.16 26.65 10.05
CA LYS A 157 -31.16 26.19 9.06
C LYS A 157 -30.57 25.00 8.31
N ALA A 158 -31.30 24.02 7.83
CA ALA A 158 -32.65 23.47 8.02
C ALA A 158 -32.73 22.34 6.96
N LYS A 159 -33.63 21.36 7.11
CA LYS A 159 -33.80 20.28 6.13
C LYS A 159 -34.76 20.71 5.01
N GLU A 160 -34.50 20.28 3.79
CA GLU A 160 -35.46 19.89 2.74
C GLU A 160 -34.63 19.11 1.70
N ALA A 161 -34.90 17.83 1.43
CA ALA A 161 -36.06 17.20 0.76
C ALA A 161 -35.90 17.23 -0.77
N GLU A 162 -36.08 16.06 -1.38
CA GLU A 162 -35.87 15.81 -2.82
C GLU A 162 -36.98 16.46 -3.68
N VAL A 163 -36.61 17.06 -4.81
CA VAL A 163 -37.42 17.07 -6.04
C VAL A 163 -36.47 16.90 -7.23
N ASP A 164 -36.95 16.15 -8.23
CA ASP A 164 -36.30 15.73 -9.47
C ASP A 164 -36.44 16.78 -10.61
N ASP A 165 -35.82 16.48 -11.77
CA ASP A 165 -35.86 17.23 -13.06
C ASP A 165 -35.12 18.60 -13.10
N GLY A 166 -34.16 18.87 -14.00
CA GLY A 166 -33.58 18.08 -15.10
C GLY A 166 -32.47 18.87 -15.84
N ALA A 167 -31.96 18.35 -16.96
CA ALA A 167 -30.92 18.90 -17.87
C ALA A 167 -29.42 18.66 -17.56
N ASP A 168 -29.01 17.42 -17.85
CA ASP A 168 -27.78 16.98 -18.54
C ASP A 168 -26.68 18.00 -18.97
N ASP A 169 -25.44 17.76 -18.54
CA ASP A 169 -24.29 17.50 -19.44
C ASP A 169 -23.22 16.69 -18.68
N GLY A 170 -22.51 15.79 -19.35
CA GLY A 170 -22.00 14.57 -18.71
C GLY A 170 -20.61 14.62 -18.08
N VAL A 171 -20.50 14.19 -16.82
CA VAL A 171 -19.66 13.04 -16.43
C VAL A 171 -20.39 12.23 -15.36
N VAL A 172 -20.83 11.01 -15.69
CA VAL A 172 -21.34 10.07 -14.69
C VAL A 172 -20.16 9.52 -13.89
N VAL A 173 -19.84 10.18 -12.77
CA VAL A 173 -19.09 9.53 -11.70
C VAL A 173 -20.01 8.47 -11.13
N GLU A 174 -19.79 7.22 -11.52
CA GLU A 174 -20.53 6.07 -11.03
C GLU A 174 -20.41 6.03 -9.50
N LYS A 175 -21.50 6.39 -8.81
CA LYS A 175 -21.59 6.26 -7.35
C LYS A 175 -21.60 4.78 -7.03
N SER A 176 -20.41 4.21 -6.83
CA SER A 176 -20.18 2.85 -6.35
C SER A 176 -21.15 2.55 -5.19
N LYS A 177 -22.18 1.75 -5.45
CA LYS A 177 -23.12 1.29 -4.41
C LYS A 177 -22.30 0.59 -3.33
N ASP A 178 -22.57 0.88 -2.05
CA ASP A 178 -21.92 0.21 -0.92
C ASP A 178 -22.18 -1.31 -1.05
N PRO A 179 -21.18 -2.16 -1.35
CA PRO A 179 -21.39 -3.59 -1.60
C PRO A 179 -21.96 -4.35 -0.40
N PHE A 180 -21.89 -3.75 0.79
CA PHE A 180 -22.49 -4.30 2.01
C PHE A 180 -23.92 -3.78 2.27
N ALA A 181 -24.50 -2.97 1.39
CA ALA A 181 -25.86 -2.45 1.56
C ALA A 181 -26.92 -3.56 1.54
N ASP A 182 -26.79 -4.50 0.60
CA ASP A 182 -27.77 -5.57 0.34
C ASP A 182 -27.62 -6.78 1.28
N MET A 183 -26.54 -6.83 2.07
CA MET A 183 -26.32 -7.89 3.05
C MET A 183 -27.23 -7.74 4.29
N PRO A 184 -27.44 -8.80 5.10
CA PRO A 184 -28.16 -8.67 6.36
C PRO A 184 -27.56 -7.59 7.26
N LYS A 185 -28.38 -6.73 7.88
CA LYS A 185 -27.93 -5.82 8.94
C LYS A 185 -27.85 -6.60 10.23
N GLY A 186 -26.65 -7.08 10.55
CA GLY A 186 -26.38 -7.80 11.79
C GLY A 186 -26.53 -6.94 13.04
N THR A 187 -26.53 -7.59 14.19
CA THR A 187 -26.59 -6.91 15.50
C THR A 187 -25.27 -6.23 15.87
N PHE A 188 -24.15 -6.69 15.33
CA PHE A 188 -22.82 -6.11 15.54
C PHE A 188 -22.65 -4.74 14.87
N VAL A 189 -22.48 -3.69 15.67
CA VAL A 189 -22.22 -2.33 15.17
C VAL A 189 -20.71 -2.04 15.17
N MET A 190 -20.09 -2.13 13.99
CA MET A 190 -18.65 -1.94 13.78
C MET A 190 -18.11 -0.62 14.38
N ASP A 191 -18.83 0.50 14.20
CA ASP A 191 -18.44 1.81 14.76
C ASP A 191 -18.45 1.85 16.29
N SER A 192 -19.34 1.09 16.94
CA SER A 192 -19.40 0.99 18.40
C SER A 192 -18.19 0.21 18.91
N PHE A 193 -17.89 -0.94 18.31
CA PHE A 193 -16.69 -1.72 18.64
C PHE A 193 -15.41 -0.89 18.46
N LYS A 194 -15.26 -0.18 17.33
CA LYS A 194 -14.13 0.72 17.07
C LYS A 194 -13.94 1.80 18.14
N ARG A 195 -15.03 2.36 18.67
CA ARG A 195 -14.99 3.35 19.76
C ARG A 195 -14.55 2.73 21.07
N VAL A 196 -15.11 1.58 21.46
CA VAL A 196 -14.71 0.86 22.68
C VAL A 196 -13.22 0.48 22.58
N TYR A 197 -12.80 -0.13 21.48
CA TYR A 197 -11.41 -0.51 21.21
C TYR A 197 -10.43 0.68 21.20
N SER A 198 -10.87 1.88 20.86
CA SER A 198 -10.00 3.07 20.81
C SER A 198 -9.92 3.86 22.11
N ASN A 199 -10.94 3.75 22.96
CA ASN A 199 -11.13 4.63 24.12
C ASN A 199 -11.04 3.88 25.47
N GLU A 200 -11.17 2.56 25.45
CA GLU A 200 -11.25 1.72 26.64
C GLU A 200 -10.19 0.62 26.61
N ASP A 201 -10.02 -0.09 27.73
CA ASP A 201 -8.99 -1.11 27.87
C ASP A 201 -9.29 -2.34 26.98
N THR A 202 -8.30 -2.74 26.18
CA THR A 202 -8.49 -3.79 25.17
C THR A 202 -8.82 -5.15 25.78
N ALA A 203 -8.08 -5.54 26.83
CA ALA A 203 -8.17 -6.86 27.45
C ALA A 203 -9.46 -7.03 28.27
N THR A 204 -9.80 -6.03 29.10
CA THR A 204 -10.91 -6.11 30.06
C THR A 204 -12.24 -5.62 29.51
N LYS A 205 -12.25 -4.89 28.39
CA LYS A 205 -13.49 -4.31 27.83
C LYS A 205 -13.66 -4.50 26.34
N ALA A 206 -12.67 -4.17 25.50
CA ALA A 206 -12.87 -4.23 24.05
C ALA A 206 -13.03 -5.66 23.53
N ILE A 207 -12.26 -6.62 24.07
CA ILE A 207 -12.39 -8.05 23.73
C ILE A 207 -13.70 -8.66 24.24
N PRO A 208 -14.11 -8.49 25.52
CA PRO A 208 -15.43 -8.92 25.96
C PRO A 208 -16.55 -8.29 25.13
N TYR A 209 -16.52 -6.97 24.89
CA TYR A 209 -17.49 -6.28 24.05
C TYR A 209 -17.53 -6.85 22.62
N PHE A 210 -16.38 -7.19 22.04
CA PHE A 210 -16.33 -7.87 20.75
C PHE A 210 -17.11 -9.18 20.79
N TRP A 211 -16.74 -10.13 21.65
CA TRP A 211 -17.36 -11.45 21.68
C TRP A 211 -18.83 -11.44 22.11
N ASP A 212 -19.24 -10.54 23.00
CA ASP A 212 -20.63 -10.40 23.46
C ASP A 212 -21.55 -9.83 22.36
N ASN A 213 -21.01 -9.03 21.43
CA ASN A 213 -21.78 -8.38 20.37
C ASN A 213 -21.51 -8.97 18.97
N PHE A 214 -20.54 -9.88 18.81
CA PHE A 214 -20.11 -10.39 17.51
C PHE A 214 -21.18 -11.28 16.87
N ASP A 215 -21.77 -10.76 15.80
CA ASP A 215 -22.74 -11.46 14.98
C ASP A 215 -22.02 -12.29 13.91
N ALA A 216 -21.86 -13.59 14.20
CA ALA A 216 -21.22 -14.57 13.33
C ALA A 216 -22.05 -14.95 12.09
N GLU A 217 -23.34 -14.59 12.02
CA GLU A 217 -24.17 -14.81 10.83
C GLU A 217 -24.04 -13.65 9.85
N ALA A 218 -23.94 -12.41 10.34
CA ALA A 218 -23.79 -11.21 9.53
C ALA A 218 -22.34 -10.77 9.29
N ASN A 219 -21.36 -11.26 10.04
CA ASN A 219 -19.94 -10.88 9.92
C ASN A 219 -19.04 -12.11 9.88
N SER A 220 -17.85 -11.96 9.32
CA SER A 220 -16.83 -12.99 9.29
C SER A 220 -15.47 -12.47 9.79
N ILE A 221 -14.67 -13.40 10.32
CA ILE A 221 -13.30 -13.17 10.78
C ILE A 221 -12.37 -13.85 9.79
N TRP A 222 -11.33 -13.15 9.35
CA TRP A 222 -10.35 -13.62 8.40
C TRP A 222 -8.95 -13.42 8.95
N TYR A 223 -8.16 -14.50 8.96
CA TYR A 223 -6.72 -14.41 9.11
C TYR A 223 -6.10 -14.11 7.76
N CYS A 224 -5.11 -13.22 7.74
CA CYS A 224 -4.26 -13.03 6.57
C CYS A 224 -2.77 -13.10 6.93
N GLU A 225 -1.97 -13.63 6.01
CA GLU A 225 -0.52 -13.69 6.13
C GLU A 225 0.14 -13.36 4.79
N TYR A 226 1.17 -12.53 4.82
CA TYR A 226 1.83 -12.06 3.61
C TYR A 226 2.62 -13.20 2.96
N LYS A 227 2.38 -13.44 1.67
CA LYS A 227 2.94 -14.57 0.91
C LYS A 227 4.45 -14.46 0.68
N PHE A 228 4.99 -13.24 0.70
CA PHE A 228 6.36 -12.95 0.28
C PHE A 228 7.21 -12.35 1.41
N PRO A 229 7.37 -13.01 2.58
CA PRO A 229 8.14 -12.46 3.71
C PRO A 229 9.61 -12.17 3.36
N THR A 230 10.13 -12.76 2.29
CA THR A 230 11.45 -12.47 1.72
C THR A 230 11.59 -11.05 1.16
N GLU A 231 10.49 -10.38 0.80
CA GLU A 231 10.46 -8.98 0.33
C GLU A 231 10.48 -7.98 1.51
N LEU A 232 10.15 -8.45 2.72
CA LEU A 232 10.02 -7.64 3.93
C LEU A 232 11.40 -7.35 4.56
N THR A 233 12.19 -6.58 3.84
CA THR A 233 13.59 -6.24 4.15
C THR A 233 13.76 -5.34 5.37
N LEU A 234 13.01 -4.24 5.45
CA LEU A 234 13.11 -3.28 6.55
C LEU A 234 11.76 -3.12 7.25
N THR A 235 11.78 -3.15 8.58
CA THR A 235 10.56 -3.17 9.39
C THR A 235 9.71 -1.92 9.18
N PHE A 236 10.32 -0.74 9.00
CA PHE A 236 9.58 0.48 8.65
C PHE A 236 8.97 0.43 7.24
N MET A 237 9.61 -0.22 6.25
CA MET A 237 9.05 -0.38 4.91
C MET A 237 7.84 -1.32 4.93
N SER A 238 7.97 -2.44 5.65
CA SER A 238 6.89 -3.40 5.90
C SER A 238 5.70 -2.73 6.61
N CYS A 239 5.97 -1.84 7.56
CA CYS A 239 4.97 -1.02 8.25
C CYS A 239 4.30 0.04 7.33
N ASN A 240 5.06 0.60 6.39
CA ASN A 240 4.54 1.51 5.36
C ASN A 240 3.69 0.77 4.32
N LEU A 241 4.03 -0.47 3.96
CA LEU A 241 3.25 -1.33 3.06
C LEU A 241 1.84 -1.56 3.62
N ILE A 242 1.72 -1.97 4.89
CA ILE A 242 0.43 -2.09 5.59
C ILE A 242 -0.33 -0.75 5.56
N SER A 243 0.37 0.36 5.85
CA SER A 243 -0.25 1.69 5.90
C SER A 243 -0.72 2.17 4.52
N GLY A 244 -0.03 1.81 3.44
CA GLY A 244 -0.41 2.12 2.06
C GLY A 244 -1.65 1.33 1.61
N MET A 245 -1.71 0.04 1.95
CA MET A 245 -2.90 -0.78 1.72
C MET A 245 -4.12 -0.18 2.44
N TYR A 246 -3.98 0.25 3.69
CA TYR A 246 -5.06 0.91 4.43
C TYR A 246 -5.57 2.20 3.76
N GLN A 247 -4.68 3.01 3.18
CA GLN A 247 -5.07 4.23 2.45
C GLN A 247 -5.86 3.92 1.19
N ARG A 248 -5.53 2.84 0.47
CA ARG A 248 -6.29 2.37 -0.71
C ARG A 248 -7.66 1.83 -0.30
N LEU A 249 -7.74 1.13 0.83
CA LEU A 249 -8.97 0.56 1.38
C LEU A 249 -9.84 1.57 2.17
N GLU A 250 -9.56 2.88 2.11
CA GLU A 250 -10.27 3.93 2.87
C GLU A 250 -11.81 3.86 2.77
N LYS A 251 -12.37 3.42 1.64
CA LYS A 251 -13.83 3.20 1.47
C LYS A 251 -14.34 1.98 2.26
N LEU A 252 -13.55 0.90 2.33
CA LEU A 252 -13.90 -0.36 3.01
C LEU A 252 -13.97 -0.18 4.53
N LYS A 253 -13.20 0.77 5.10
CA LYS A 253 -13.12 0.96 6.56
C LYS A 253 -14.47 1.13 7.23
N LYS A 254 -15.46 1.75 6.58
CA LYS A 254 -16.81 1.94 7.17
C LYS A 254 -17.45 0.63 7.64
N ASN A 255 -17.23 -0.48 6.91
CA ASN A 255 -17.85 -1.78 7.17
C ASN A 255 -16.84 -2.86 7.62
N ALA A 256 -15.58 -2.47 7.88
CA ALA A 256 -14.50 -3.38 8.22
C ALA A 256 -13.58 -2.82 9.33
N PHE A 257 -12.88 -3.72 10.01
CA PHE A 257 -11.82 -3.45 10.98
C PHE A 257 -10.70 -4.46 10.79
N ALA A 258 -9.45 -4.07 11.04
CA ALA A 258 -8.35 -5.01 11.05
C ALA A 258 -7.30 -4.66 12.10
N SER A 259 -6.64 -5.69 12.61
CA SER A 259 -5.40 -5.58 13.38
C SER A 259 -4.31 -6.35 12.64
N MET A 260 -3.46 -5.61 11.93
CA MET A 260 -2.26 -6.14 11.27
C MET A 260 -1.06 -5.97 12.18
N ILE A 261 -0.22 -6.99 12.25
CA ILE A 261 1.01 -6.97 13.03
C ILE A 261 2.18 -7.30 12.11
N LEU A 262 3.22 -6.49 12.24
CA LEU A 262 4.55 -6.80 11.76
C LEU A 262 5.30 -7.53 12.87
N PHE A 263 5.81 -8.70 12.54
CA PHE A 263 6.63 -9.54 13.40
C PHE A 263 8.08 -9.58 12.94
N GLY A 264 8.98 -9.95 13.85
CA GLY A 264 10.40 -10.19 13.57
C GLY A 264 11.25 -8.93 13.63
N THR A 265 12.30 -8.90 12.83
CA THR A 265 13.30 -7.82 12.76
C THR A 265 13.66 -7.54 11.31
N ASP A 266 14.45 -6.50 11.05
CA ASP A 266 14.96 -6.23 9.70
C ASP A 266 15.61 -7.49 9.09
N ASN A 267 15.32 -7.74 7.81
CA ASN A 267 15.69 -8.89 6.99
C ASN A 267 15.15 -10.27 7.45
N ASN A 268 14.34 -10.31 8.51
CA ASN A 268 13.58 -11.49 8.92
C ASN A 268 12.27 -11.04 9.57
N SER A 269 11.38 -10.49 8.76
CA SER A 269 10.08 -9.99 9.21
C SER A 269 8.92 -10.66 8.46
N THR A 270 7.78 -10.78 9.13
CA THR A 270 6.55 -11.34 8.55
C THR A 270 5.38 -10.43 8.90
N ILE A 271 4.41 -10.31 8.00
CA ILE A 271 3.18 -9.58 8.26
C ILE A 271 2.04 -10.60 8.31
N SER A 272 1.28 -10.57 9.40
CA SER A 272 0.01 -11.27 9.49
C SER A 272 -0.98 -10.47 10.32
N GLY A 273 -2.26 -10.79 10.23
CA GLY A 273 -3.30 -10.01 10.88
C GLY A 273 -4.67 -10.65 10.88
N ILE A 274 -5.55 -10.04 11.65
CA ILE A 274 -6.97 -10.40 11.73
C ILE A 274 -7.79 -9.28 11.11
N TRP A 275 -8.64 -9.63 10.16
CA TRP A 275 -9.64 -8.78 9.54
C TRP A 275 -11.04 -9.22 9.95
N ILE A 276 -11.91 -8.25 10.15
CA ILE A 276 -13.31 -8.45 10.53
C ILE A 276 -14.14 -7.54 9.63
N TRP A 277 -15.07 -8.10 8.87
CA TRP A 277 -16.00 -7.32 8.05
C TRP A 277 -17.37 -7.98 7.98
N ARG A 278 -18.34 -7.20 7.54
CA ARG A 278 -19.71 -7.64 7.29
C ARG A 278 -19.77 -8.54 6.06
N GLY A 279 -20.63 -9.55 6.06
CA GLY A 279 -20.71 -10.58 5.04
C GLY A 279 -19.87 -11.81 5.37
N GLN A 280 -20.09 -12.88 4.60
CA GLN A 280 -19.50 -14.20 4.79
C GLN A 280 -18.40 -14.55 3.77
N GLU A 281 -18.25 -13.73 2.73
CA GLU A 281 -17.26 -13.90 1.67
C GLU A 281 -16.08 -12.94 1.84
N LEU A 282 -15.06 -13.09 1.00
CA LEU A 282 -13.90 -12.20 0.98
C LEU A 282 -14.35 -10.80 0.53
N ALA A 283 -13.96 -9.74 1.24
CA ALA A 283 -14.42 -8.39 0.92
C ALA A 283 -13.87 -7.85 -0.41
N PHE A 284 -12.61 -8.15 -0.75
CA PHE A 284 -11.89 -7.50 -1.87
C PHE A 284 -12.52 -7.74 -3.26
N PRO A 285 -12.98 -8.95 -3.62
CA PRO A 285 -13.66 -9.16 -4.90
C PRO A 285 -14.97 -8.38 -5.09
N LEU A 286 -15.60 -7.90 -4.00
CA LEU A 286 -16.90 -7.19 -4.05
C LEU A 286 -16.80 -5.78 -4.68
N SER A 287 -15.59 -5.22 -4.83
CA SER A 287 -15.40 -3.94 -5.48
C SER A 287 -14.04 -3.89 -6.19
N PRO A 288 -13.95 -3.46 -7.46
CA PRO A 288 -12.67 -3.24 -8.15
C PRO A 288 -11.72 -2.31 -7.38
N ASP A 289 -12.26 -1.30 -6.67
CA ASP A 289 -11.50 -0.36 -5.83
C ASP A 289 -10.73 -1.04 -4.68
N TRP A 290 -11.09 -2.27 -4.30
CA TRP A 290 -10.52 -2.99 -3.16
C TRP A 290 -9.59 -4.13 -3.57
N GLN A 291 -9.46 -4.41 -4.86
CA GLN A 291 -8.63 -5.51 -5.38
C GLN A 291 -7.12 -5.19 -5.40
N VAL A 292 -6.66 -4.20 -4.64
CA VAL A 292 -5.24 -3.81 -4.58
C VAL A 292 -4.53 -4.55 -3.44
N ASP A 293 -3.37 -5.12 -3.73
CA ASP A 293 -2.45 -5.84 -2.83
C ASP A 293 -2.99 -7.10 -2.13
N TYR A 294 -4.31 -7.32 -2.08
CA TYR A 294 -4.90 -8.46 -1.37
C TYR A 294 -4.39 -9.81 -1.89
N GLU A 295 -4.03 -9.92 -3.17
CA GLU A 295 -3.46 -11.14 -3.75
C GLU A 295 -2.08 -11.48 -3.17
N SER A 296 -1.34 -10.52 -2.64
CA SER A 296 -0.05 -10.73 -1.95
C SER A 296 -0.21 -11.31 -0.55
N TYR A 297 -1.45 -11.47 -0.07
CA TYR A 297 -1.78 -12.13 1.19
C TYR A 297 -2.50 -13.47 0.95
N THR A 298 -2.29 -14.44 1.83
CA THR A 298 -3.22 -15.55 2.02
C THR A 298 -4.42 -15.05 2.82
N TRP A 299 -5.60 -15.63 2.59
CA TRP A 299 -6.83 -15.28 3.30
C TRP A 299 -7.52 -16.56 3.76
N THR A 300 -7.60 -16.75 5.08
CA THR A 300 -8.23 -17.91 5.70
C THR A 300 -9.38 -17.44 6.58
N LYS A 301 -10.60 -17.81 6.21
CA LYS A 301 -11.78 -17.56 7.05
C LYS A 301 -11.68 -18.41 8.32
N LEU A 302 -11.83 -17.78 9.49
CA LEU A 302 -11.78 -18.44 10.78
C LEU A 302 -13.19 -18.74 11.31
N ASP A 303 -13.35 -19.84 12.04
CA ASP A 303 -14.58 -20.13 12.79
C ASP A 303 -14.55 -19.40 14.15
N PRO A 304 -15.44 -18.42 14.41
CA PRO A 304 -15.50 -17.70 15.69
C PRO A 304 -15.88 -18.58 16.88
N LYS A 305 -16.32 -19.83 16.67
CA LYS A 305 -16.64 -20.78 17.74
C LYS A 305 -15.41 -21.53 18.26
N ASP A 306 -14.36 -21.70 17.45
CA ASP A 306 -13.13 -22.39 17.83
C ASP A 306 -12.35 -21.59 18.89
N GLU A 307 -11.90 -22.27 19.95
CA GLU A 307 -11.08 -21.69 21.01
C GLU A 307 -9.72 -21.19 20.47
N LYS A 308 -9.17 -21.84 19.42
CA LYS A 308 -7.95 -21.38 18.76
C LYS A 308 -8.16 -20.05 18.05
N THR A 309 -9.26 -19.90 17.31
CA THR A 309 -9.66 -18.62 16.71
C THR A 309 -9.82 -17.55 17.78
N LYS A 310 -10.52 -17.86 18.88
CA LYS A 310 -10.72 -16.91 19.98
C LYS A 310 -9.40 -16.44 20.59
N LYS A 311 -8.47 -17.37 20.87
CA LYS A 311 -7.12 -17.04 21.35
C LYS A 311 -6.39 -16.14 20.36
N MET A 312 -6.32 -16.55 19.08
CA MET A 312 -5.62 -15.80 18.04
C MET A 312 -6.20 -14.38 17.89
N VAL A 313 -7.51 -14.24 17.76
CA VAL A 313 -8.17 -12.92 17.65
C VAL A 313 -7.88 -12.05 18.87
N ASN A 314 -7.89 -12.62 20.09
CA ASN A 314 -7.53 -11.87 21.30
C ASN A 314 -6.07 -11.40 21.28
N GLU A 315 -5.12 -12.27 20.92
CA GLU A 315 -3.70 -11.93 20.81
C GLU A 315 -3.45 -10.84 19.76
N TYR A 316 -4.08 -10.94 18.58
CA TYR A 316 -3.98 -9.93 17.53
C TYR A 316 -4.69 -8.62 17.88
N LEU A 317 -5.75 -8.64 18.68
CA LEU A 317 -6.40 -7.42 19.19
C LEU A 317 -5.60 -6.78 20.33
N MET A 318 -4.94 -7.54 21.20
CA MET A 318 -4.12 -7.00 22.29
C MET A 318 -2.71 -6.57 21.85
N TRP A 319 -2.20 -7.11 20.74
CA TRP A 319 -0.78 -7.07 20.36
C TRP A 319 0.15 -7.79 21.36
N GLU A 320 -0.43 -8.61 22.24
CA GLU A 320 0.25 -9.41 23.26
C GLU A 320 -0.19 -10.87 23.11
N GLY A 321 0.78 -11.78 22.96
CA GLY A 321 0.51 -13.18 22.66
C GLY A 321 1.79 -13.95 22.36
N ASP A 322 1.64 -15.26 22.17
CA ASP A 322 2.76 -16.15 21.82
C ASP A 322 3.09 -16.11 20.31
N PHE A 323 2.09 -15.79 19.47
CA PHE A 323 2.21 -15.57 18.02
C PHE A 323 3.00 -16.66 17.28
N ASP A 324 2.88 -17.92 17.71
CA ASP A 324 3.65 -19.07 17.21
C ASP A 324 5.18 -18.85 17.22
N GLY A 325 5.68 -18.14 18.24
CA GLY A 325 7.10 -17.79 18.41
C GLY A 325 7.55 -16.56 17.61
N LYS A 326 6.66 -15.91 16.86
CA LYS A 326 6.95 -14.69 16.11
C LYS A 326 7.04 -13.49 17.06
N LYS A 327 8.23 -12.90 17.19
CA LYS A 327 8.43 -11.71 18.04
C LYS A 327 7.63 -10.50 17.51
N PHE A 328 6.74 -9.92 18.32
CA PHE A 328 6.06 -8.66 18.00
C PHE A 328 7.06 -7.53 17.71
N ASN A 329 6.81 -6.75 16.66
CA ASN A 329 7.58 -5.54 16.33
C ASN A 329 6.69 -4.29 16.35
N GLN A 330 5.69 -4.23 15.48
CA GLN A 330 4.81 -3.08 15.30
C GLN A 330 3.38 -3.51 14.94
N GLY A 331 2.38 -2.87 15.53
CA GLY A 331 0.96 -3.09 15.23
C GLY A 331 0.34 -1.92 14.46
N LYS A 332 -0.64 -2.23 13.60
CA LYS A 332 -1.37 -1.26 12.77
C LYS A 332 -2.86 -1.61 12.73
N ILE A 333 -3.69 -0.70 13.23
CA ILE A 333 -5.16 -0.85 13.20
C ILE A 333 -5.77 -0.18 11.98
N PHE A 334 -6.62 -0.90 11.26
CA PHE A 334 -7.52 -0.38 10.24
C PHE A 334 -8.88 -0.08 10.88
N LYS A 335 -9.30 1.20 10.86
CA LYS A 335 -10.57 1.64 11.44
C LYS A 335 -11.11 2.91 10.79
#